data_AF-A0A484ZW22-F1
#
_entry.id   AF-A0A484ZW22-F1
#
_cell.length_a   1.000
_cell.length_b   1.000
_cell.length_c   1.000
_cell.angle_alpha   90.00
_cell.angle_beta   90.00
_cell.angle_gamma   90.00
#
_symmetry.space_group_name_H-M   'P 1'
#
loop_
_entity.id
_entity.type
_entity.pdbx_description
1 polymer ?
#
loop_
_entity_poly.entity_id
_entity_poly.type
_entity_poly.pdbx_seq_one_letter_code
_entity_poly.pdbx_strand_id
1 'polypeptide(L)'
;MKMFKWIVVLLILAGIGFGAYIYNKGTLAKYGSEGTFESTVGLLDPQTDNPLPNTPFYLVIIKDSETDPAFKKPLFGVTDDQGRAARIVSRTQLSPSDYVLVQKVGTGEYGKYFALLGAGNPIPVPKGSYMLSGCPDTPEYKGISNKQGYTVFYASKQPCNVKLSIDWSGTLDNLLK
;
A
#
# COMPACT_ATOMS: atom_id res chain seq x y z
N MET A 1 47.29 16.19 -5.16
CA MET A 1 46.19 16.91 -5.83
C MET A 1 45.04 16.02 -6.37
N LYS A 2 45.20 14.69 -6.56
CA LYS A 2 44.10 13.83 -7.06
C LYS A 2 43.06 13.42 -5.99
N MET A 3 43.45 13.35 -4.71
CA MET A 3 42.59 12.89 -3.62
C MET A 3 41.48 13.90 -3.26
N PHE A 4 41.75 15.20 -3.42
CA PHE A 4 40.78 16.27 -3.12
C PHE A 4 39.61 16.32 -4.13
N LYS A 5 39.84 15.91 -5.38
CA LYS A 5 38.79 15.84 -6.42
C LYS A 5 37.74 14.76 -6.11
N TRP A 6 38.13 13.65 -5.51
CA TRP A 6 37.19 12.55 -5.19
C TRP A 6 36.27 12.88 -4.03
N ILE A 7 36.74 13.61 -3.03
CA ILE A 7 35.94 14.04 -1.87
C ILE A 7 34.85 15.04 -2.32
N VAL A 8 35.18 15.96 -3.23
CA VAL A 8 34.20 16.92 -3.77
C VAL A 8 33.12 16.22 -4.60
N VAL A 9 33.48 15.20 -5.40
CA VAL A 9 32.51 14.42 -6.18
C VAL A 9 31.55 13.63 -5.27
N LEU A 10 32.05 13.03 -4.18
CA LEU A 10 31.20 12.31 -3.22
C LEU A 10 30.24 13.24 -2.47
N LEU A 11 30.68 14.45 -2.10
CA LEU A 11 29.82 15.44 -1.45
C LEU A 11 28.74 15.98 -2.39
N ILE A 12 29.03 16.15 -3.68
CA ILE A 12 28.05 16.55 -4.69
C ILE A 12 27.03 15.43 -4.93
N LEU A 13 27.47 14.17 -5.05
CA LEU A 13 26.56 13.02 -5.19
C LEU A 13 25.66 12.83 -3.96
N ALA A 14 26.20 13.02 -2.75
CA ALA A 14 25.42 13.00 -1.52
C ALA A 14 24.42 14.16 -1.45
N GLY A 15 24.80 15.37 -1.88
CA GLY A 15 23.93 16.53 -1.95
C GLY A 15 22.78 16.39 -2.95
N ILE A 16 23.04 15.79 -4.12
CA ILE A 16 22.01 15.50 -5.13
C ILE A 16 21.06 14.38 -4.64
N GLY A 17 21.60 13.33 -4.02
CA GLY A 17 20.79 12.26 -3.42
C GLY A 17 19.91 12.75 -2.28
N PHE A 18 20.43 13.63 -1.42
CA PHE A 18 19.69 14.20 -0.29
C PHE A 18 18.66 15.26 -0.74
N GLY A 19 19.01 16.08 -1.74
CA GLY A 19 18.09 17.07 -2.34
C GLY A 19 16.91 16.41 -3.07
N ALA A 20 17.15 15.34 -3.83
CA ALA A 20 16.08 14.56 -4.49
C ALA A 20 15.21 13.80 -3.48
N TYR A 21 15.80 13.29 -2.38
CA TYR A 21 15.07 12.64 -1.30
C TYR A 21 14.14 13.60 -0.56
N ILE A 22 14.57 14.85 -0.33
CA ILE A 22 13.73 15.88 0.30
C ILE A 22 12.67 16.42 -0.67
N TYR A 23 12.98 16.58 -1.97
CA TYR A 23 12.02 17.12 -2.94
C TYR A 23 10.80 16.20 -3.16
N ASN A 24 11.00 14.88 -3.00
CA ASN A 24 9.92 13.89 -3.13
C ASN A 24 8.99 13.79 -1.91
N LYS A 25 9.34 14.39 -0.76
CA LYS A 25 8.45 14.38 0.43
C LYS A 25 7.23 15.31 0.30
N GLY A 26 7.27 16.30 -0.60
CA GLY A 26 6.20 17.30 -0.73
C GLY A 26 5.17 17.03 -1.83
N THR A 27 5.46 16.13 -2.77
CA THR A 27 4.57 15.87 -3.92
C THR A 27 4.10 14.42 -3.93
N LEU A 28 2.79 14.24 -3.78
CA LEU A 28 2.16 12.92 -3.83
C LEU A 28 2.36 12.30 -5.22
N ALA A 29 2.66 11.00 -5.25
CA ALA A 29 2.74 10.25 -6.48
C ALA A 29 1.42 10.37 -7.27
N LYS A 30 1.51 10.67 -8.56
CA LYS A 30 0.35 10.65 -9.47
C LYS A 30 0.11 9.21 -9.91
N TYR A 31 -1.11 8.72 -9.79
CA TYR A 31 -1.56 7.43 -10.31
C TYR A 31 -2.67 7.64 -11.34
N GLY A 32 -2.50 7.09 -12.54
CA GLY A 32 -3.31 7.47 -13.69
C GLY A 32 -2.60 8.51 -14.57
N SER A 33 -2.88 8.47 -15.86
CA SER A 33 -2.29 9.34 -16.86
C SER A 33 -3.28 10.37 -17.36
N GLU A 34 -4.55 10.01 -17.47
CA GLU A 34 -5.62 10.81 -18.07
C GLU A 34 -6.90 10.79 -17.21
N GLY A 35 -7.63 11.90 -17.20
CA GLY A 35 -8.88 11.98 -16.44
C GLY A 35 -9.23 13.39 -16.02
N THR A 36 -10.52 13.61 -15.73
CA THR A 36 -11.04 14.87 -15.19
C THR A 36 -11.26 14.80 -13.67
N PHE A 37 -11.32 13.60 -13.09
CA PHE A 37 -11.51 13.41 -11.67
C PHE A 37 -10.16 13.21 -10.99
N GLU A 38 -9.92 13.98 -9.93
CA GLU A 38 -8.73 13.86 -9.10
C GLU A 38 -9.14 13.57 -7.65
N SER A 39 -8.59 12.51 -7.09
CA SER A 39 -8.81 12.12 -5.70
C SER A 39 -7.49 11.88 -5.00
N THR A 40 -7.29 12.49 -3.83
CA THR A 40 -6.16 12.14 -2.96
C THR A 40 -6.58 11.00 -2.04
N VAL A 41 -5.82 9.92 -2.02
CA VAL A 41 -6.06 8.76 -1.14
C VAL A 41 -4.99 8.68 -0.07
N GLY A 42 -5.37 8.22 1.12
CA GLY A 42 -4.48 8.07 2.27
C GLY A 42 -4.65 6.72 2.95
N LEU A 43 -3.57 6.26 3.55
CA LEU A 43 -3.54 5.00 4.28
C LEU A 43 -3.91 5.25 5.75
N LEU A 44 -4.86 4.46 6.25
CA LEU A 44 -5.29 4.52 7.64
C LEU A 44 -4.92 3.22 8.34
N ASP A 45 -4.58 3.32 9.62
CA ASP A 45 -4.41 2.20 10.53
C ASP A 45 -5.77 1.52 10.74
N PRO A 46 -5.91 0.22 10.43
CA PRO A 46 -7.19 -0.48 10.54
C PRO A 46 -7.78 -0.56 11.96
N GLN A 47 -6.93 -0.45 12.99
CA GLN A 47 -7.33 -0.57 14.39
C GLN A 47 -7.81 0.78 14.93
N THR A 48 -7.07 1.85 14.63
CA THR A 48 -7.26 3.17 15.23
C THR A 48 -7.90 4.20 14.30
N ASP A 49 -8.02 3.89 13.01
CA ASP A 49 -8.43 4.82 11.94
C ASP A 49 -7.54 6.07 11.79
N ASN A 50 -6.38 6.08 12.46
CA ASN A 50 -5.42 7.16 12.35
C ASN A 50 -4.64 7.07 11.01
N PRO A 51 -4.23 8.20 10.42
CA PRO A 51 -3.33 8.18 9.27
C PRO A 51 -2.02 7.45 9.56
N LEU A 52 -1.51 6.70 8.58
CA LEU A 52 -0.21 6.01 8.66
C LEU A 52 0.85 6.78 7.85
N PRO A 53 1.60 7.71 8.47
CA PRO A 53 2.65 8.45 7.77
C PRO A 53 3.89 7.59 7.50
N ASN A 54 4.70 7.98 6.51
CA ASN A 54 5.98 7.34 6.17
C ASN A 54 5.89 5.80 6.04
N THR A 55 4.77 5.29 5.55
CA THR A 55 4.43 3.86 5.53
C THR A 55 4.40 3.35 4.09
N PRO A 56 5.13 2.25 3.76
CA PRO A 56 5.06 1.64 2.44
C PRO A 56 3.64 1.16 2.11
N PHE A 57 3.18 1.43 0.90
CA PHE A 57 1.83 1.06 0.45
C PHE A 57 1.82 0.30 -0.88
N TYR A 58 0.71 -0.38 -1.11
CA TYR A 58 0.28 -0.96 -2.38
C TYR A 58 -1.06 -0.33 -2.76
N LEU A 59 -1.15 0.20 -3.98
CA LEU A 59 -2.38 0.78 -4.53
C LEU A 59 -2.69 0.20 -5.91
N VAL A 60 -3.92 -0.28 -6.11
CA VAL A 60 -4.40 -0.72 -7.42
C VAL A 60 -5.85 -0.28 -7.64
N ILE A 61 -6.21 0.06 -8.87
CA ILE A 61 -7.60 0.31 -9.26
C ILE A 61 -8.20 -1.02 -9.71
N ILE A 62 -9.36 -1.37 -9.15
CA ILE A 62 -10.06 -2.64 -9.42
C ILE A 62 -11.40 -2.42 -10.13
N LYS A 63 -11.69 -1.18 -10.53
CA LYS A 63 -12.87 -0.82 -11.28
C LYS A 63 -12.73 -1.20 -12.75
N ASP A 64 -13.53 -2.15 -13.20
CA ASP A 64 -13.47 -2.68 -14.58
C ASP A 64 -13.70 -1.62 -15.68
N SER A 65 -14.47 -0.57 -15.38
CA SER A 65 -14.73 0.52 -16.34
C SER A 65 -13.54 1.46 -16.54
N GLU A 66 -12.54 1.41 -15.66
CA GLU A 66 -11.37 2.27 -15.75
C GLU A 66 -10.27 1.58 -16.58
N THR A 67 -9.98 2.13 -17.76
CA THR A 67 -9.15 1.48 -18.78
C THR A 67 -7.80 2.17 -19.03
N ASP A 68 -7.47 3.18 -18.22
CA ASP A 68 -6.17 3.87 -18.30
C ASP A 68 -5.02 2.84 -18.17
N PRO A 69 -4.08 2.79 -19.14
CA PRO A 69 -2.93 1.88 -19.09
C PRO A 69 -2.09 1.98 -17.82
N ALA A 70 -2.06 3.15 -17.16
CA ALA A 70 -1.36 3.35 -15.90
C ALA A 70 -1.90 2.45 -14.78
N PHE A 71 -3.19 2.11 -14.79
CA PHE A 71 -3.81 1.27 -13.77
C PHE A 71 -3.59 -0.24 -13.99
N LYS A 72 -3.00 -0.64 -15.12
CA LYS A 72 -2.63 -2.04 -15.36
C LYS A 72 -1.50 -2.53 -14.46
N LYS A 73 -0.77 -1.61 -13.82
CA LYS A 73 0.30 -1.94 -12.88
C LYS A 73 -0.02 -1.29 -11.54
N PRO A 74 0.16 -2.01 -10.42
CA PRO A 74 -0.02 -1.41 -9.12
C PRO A 74 0.99 -0.28 -8.89
N LEU A 75 0.58 0.73 -8.14
CA LEU A 75 1.47 1.75 -7.61
C LEU A 75 2.00 1.31 -6.25
N PHE A 76 3.32 1.29 -6.14
CA PHE A 76 4.04 1.16 -4.89
C PHE A 76 4.62 2.52 -4.49
N GLY A 77 4.61 2.81 -3.20
CA GLY A 77 5.19 4.05 -2.69
C GLY A 77 5.27 4.05 -1.17
N VAL A 78 5.53 5.22 -0.61
CA VAL A 78 5.54 5.49 0.82
C VAL A 78 4.62 6.69 1.06
N THR A 79 3.75 6.61 2.06
CA THR A 79 2.88 7.73 2.43
C THR A 79 3.69 8.92 2.93
N ASP A 80 3.16 10.12 2.74
CA ASP A 80 3.78 11.34 3.26
C ASP A 80 3.60 11.49 4.77
N ASP A 81 4.06 12.62 5.33
CA ASP A 81 3.98 12.90 6.76
C ASP A 81 2.54 13.09 7.28
N GLN A 82 1.53 13.13 6.41
CA GLN A 82 0.10 13.18 6.74
C GLN A 82 -0.62 11.84 6.47
N GLY A 83 0.10 10.79 6.08
CA GLY A 83 -0.47 9.50 5.71
C GLY A 83 -1.14 9.46 4.34
N ARG A 84 -0.94 10.47 3.49
CA ARG A 84 -1.45 10.50 2.12
C ARG A 84 -0.54 9.66 1.22
N ALA A 85 -1.13 8.82 0.37
CA ALA A 85 -0.40 7.87 -0.47
C ALA A 85 -0.19 8.41 -1.90
N ALA A 86 -1.26 8.83 -2.56
CA ALA A 86 -1.21 9.20 -3.98
C ALA A 86 -2.36 10.12 -4.37
N ARG A 87 -2.16 10.84 -5.48
CA ARG A 87 -3.21 11.53 -6.24
C ARG A 87 -3.63 10.64 -7.40
N ILE A 88 -4.85 10.13 -7.36
CA ILE A 88 -5.43 9.34 -8.45
C ILE A 88 -6.07 10.30 -9.44
N VAL A 89 -5.70 10.19 -10.71
CA VAL A 89 -6.32 10.91 -11.82
C VAL A 89 -7.05 9.88 -12.68
N SER A 90 -8.37 10.02 -12.79
CA SER A 90 -9.26 9.00 -13.35
C SER A 90 -10.29 9.61 -14.30
N ARG A 91 -10.70 8.84 -15.30
CA ARG A 91 -11.78 9.25 -16.22
C ARG A 91 -13.15 9.15 -15.58
N THR A 92 -13.30 8.24 -14.62
CA THR A 92 -14.52 8.07 -13.84
C THR A 92 -14.32 8.52 -12.39
N GLN A 93 -15.39 8.97 -11.75
CA GLN A 93 -15.36 9.21 -10.30
C GLN A 93 -15.16 7.87 -9.59
N LEU A 94 -14.12 7.78 -8.76
CA LEU A 94 -13.79 6.59 -7.99
C LEU A 94 -14.39 6.68 -6.59
N SER A 95 -15.05 5.62 -6.18
CA SER A 95 -15.47 5.38 -4.80
C SER A 95 -14.42 4.56 -4.04
N PRO A 96 -14.47 4.48 -2.70
CA PRO A 96 -13.53 3.64 -1.95
C PRO A 96 -13.48 2.18 -2.43
N SER A 97 -14.61 1.60 -2.87
CA SER A 97 -14.67 0.23 -3.39
C SER A 97 -14.02 0.02 -4.77
N ASP A 98 -13.66 1.09 -5.47
CA ASP A 98 -13.08 1.03 -6.82
C ASP A 98 -11.55 0.81 -6.82
N TYR A 99 -10.92 0.82 -5.64
CA TYR A 99 -9.50 0.61 -5.47
C TYR A 99 -9.17 -0.19 -4.21
N VAL A 100 -7.95 -0.75 -4.19
CA VAL A 100 -7.36 -1.36 -3.01
C VAL A 100 -6.15 -0.53 -2.61
N LEU A 101 -6.20 0.07 -1.41
CA LEU A 101 -5.07 0.74 -0.78
C LEU A 101 -4.76 0.04 0.54
N VAL A 102 -3.60 -0.58 0.63
CA VAL A 102 -3.17 -1.33 1.81
C VAL A 102 -1.70 -1.08 2.11
N GLN A 103 -1.31 -1.28 3.38
CA GLN A 103 0.09 -1.30 3.76
C GLN A 103 0.82 -2.42 3.00
N LYS A 104 2.06 -2.15 2.59
CA LYS A 104 2.98 -3.14 2.07
C LYS A 104 3.92 -3.61 3.19
N VAL A 105 3.93 -4.90 3.47
CA VAL A 105 4.81 -5.53 4.46
C VAL A 105 5.80 -6.43 3.75
N GLY A 106 7.09 -6.28 4.05
CA GLY A 106 8.17 -7.01 3.38
C GLY A 106 8.75 -6.25 2.17
N THR A 107 9.63 -6.90 1.43
CA THR A 107 10.46 -6.27 0.37
C THR A 107 10.24 -6.93 -0.98
N GLY A 108 10.39 -6.20 -2.08
CA GLY A 108 10.14 -6.73 -3.44
C GLY A 108 8.72 -6.48 -3.95
N GLU A 109 8.45 -6.97 -5.17
CA GLU A 109 7.22 -6.74 -5.94
C GLU A 109 6.31 -7.97 -6.01
N TYR A 110 6.85 -9.17 -5.72
CA TYR A 110 6.03 -10.38 -5.61
C TYR A 110 5.26 -10.34 -4.30
N GLY A 111 4.01 -10.79 -4.31
CA GLY A 111 3.21 -10.80 -3.10
C GLY A 111 1.73 -10.92 -3.38
N LYS A 112 0.95 -10.88 -2.31
CA LYS A 112 -0.50 -10.91 -2.39
C LYS A 112 -1.12 -10.18 -1.22
N TYR A 113 -2.31 -9.64 -1.45
CA TYR A 113 -3.26 -9.27 -0.42
C TYR A 113 -4.48 -10.20 -0.54
N PHE A 114 -5.25 -10.33 0.54
CA PHE A 114 -6.49 -11.09 0.56
C PHE A 114 -7.65 -10.17 0.93
N ALA A 115 -8.83 -10.48 0.43
CA ALA A 115 -10.09 -9.91 0.92
C ALA A 115 -10.71 -10.91 1.91
N LEU A 116 -10.96 -10.48 3.14
CA LEU A 116 -11.73 -11.23 4.11
C LEU A 116 -13.20 -10.95 3.86
N LEU A 117 -13.94 -12.01 3.54
CA LEU A 117 -15.37 -11.95 3.23
C LEU A 117 -16.14 -12.86 4.19
N GLY A 118 -17.38 -12.49 4.49
CA GLY A 118 -18.28 -13.28 5.31
C GLY A 118 -18.60 -14.64 4.69
N ALA A 119 -18.96 -15.61 5.52
CA ALA A 119 -19.42 -16.90 5.06
C ALA A 119 -20.83 -16.76 4.45
N GLY A 120 -21.04 -17.31 3.25
CA GLY A 120 -22.35 -17.35 2.58
C GLY A 120 -22.75 -16.09 1.81
N ASN A 121 -22.25 -14.91 2.20
CA ASN A 121 -22.42 -13.66 1.46
C ASN A 121 -21.09 -12.91 1.37
N PRO A 122 -20.71 -12.36 0.18
CA PRO A 122 -19.44 -11.67 -0.04
C PRO A 122 -19.42 -10.26 0.58
N ILE A 123 -19.87 -10.15 1.84
CA ILE A 123 -19.80 -8.93 2.63
C ILE A 123 -18.37 -8.83 3.18
N PRO A 124 -17.65 -7.72 2.98
CA PRO A 124 -16.34 -7.51 3.58
C PRO A 124 -16.37 -7.66 5.10
N VAL A 125 -15.33 -8.28 5.66
CA VAL A 125 -15.12 -8.38 7.12
C VAL A 125 -14.08 -7.34 7.54
N PRO A 126 -14.50 -6.14 7.95
CA PRO A 126 -13.59 -5.14 8.48
C PRO A 126 -13.09 -5.55 9.87
N LYS A 127 -11.90 -5.09 10.24
CA LYS A 127 -11.31 -5.31 11.57
C LYS A 127 -11.18 -6.79 11.98
N GLY A 128 -11.08 -7.69 11.01
CA GLY A 128 -10.83 -9.11 11.22
C GLY A 128 -9.35 -9.37 11.49
N SER A 129 -9.05 -10.13 12.54
CA SER A 129 -7.69 -10.51 12.91
C SER A 129 -7.18 -11.64 12.02
N TYR A 130 -5.97 -11.49 11.48
CA TYR A 130 -5.37 -12.49 10.60
C TYR A 130 -3.85 -12.60 10.78
N MET A 131 -3.31 -13.66 10.19
CA MET A 131 -1.88 -13.95 10.13
C MET A 131 -1.48 -14.37 8.71
N LEU A 132 -0.40 -13.79 8.19
CA LEU A 132 0.18 -14.08 6.89
C LEU A 132 1.58 -14.69 7.07
N SER A 133 1.88 -15.75 6.31
CA SER A 133 3.19 -16.42 6.33
C SER A 133 3.49 -17.10 4.98
N GLY A 134 4.66 -17.73 4.87
CA GLY A 134 5.00 -18.63 3.75
C GLY A 134 5.99 -18.09 2.72
N CYS A 135 6.46 -16.86 2.87
CA CYS A 135 7.56 -16.31 2.05
C CYS A 135 8.88 -16.40 2.83
N PRO A 136 9.98 -16.87 2.21
CA PRO A 136 11.22 -17.17 2.92
C PRO A 136 11.97 -15.93 3.44
N ASP A 137 11.77 -14.78 2.82
CA ASP A 137 12.45 -13.51 3.12
C ASP A 137 11.55 -12.50 3.86
N THR A 138 10.34 -12.93 4.22
CA THR A 138 9.37 -12.08 4.91
C THR A 138 8.89 -12.80 6.16
N PRO A 139 9.11 -12.24 7.36
CA PRO A 139 8.64 -12.84 8.60
C PRO A 139 7.11 -12.98 8.62
N GLU A 140 6.60 -13.88 9.46
CA GLU A 140 5.17 -13.95 9.74
C GLU A 140 4.63 -12.58 10.18
N TYR A 141 3.46 -12.21 9.66
CA TYR A 141 2.83 -10.94 9.96
C TYR A 141 1.42 -11.16 10.52
N LYS A 142 1.15 -10.58 11.68
CA LYS A 142 -0.19 -10.54 12.28
C LYS A 142 -0.78 -9.15 12.08
N GLY A 143 -2.02 -9.08 11.62
CA GLY A 143 -2.65 -7.83 11.26
C GLY A 143 -4.16 -7.84 11.41
N ILE A 144 -4.74 -6.68 11.12
CA ILE A 144 -6.18 -6.42 11.16
C ILE A 144 -6.61 -5.95 9.77
N SER A 145 -7.74 -6.46 9.25
CA SER A 145 -8.23 -6.06 7.92
C SER A 145 -8.77 -4.63 7.92
N ASN A 146 -8.56 -3.91 6.83
CA ASN A 146 -9.05 -2.54 6.69
C ASN A 146 -10.60 -2.50 6.60
N LYS A 147 -11.19 -1.31 6.47
CA LYS A 147 -12.65 -1.11 6.38
C LYS A 147 -13.31 -1.85 5.20
N GLN A 148 -12.53 -2.20 4.18
CA GLN A 148 -12.97 -2.95 3.01
C GLN A 148 -12.65 -4.44 3.10
N GLY A 149 -12.21 -4.92 4.28
CA GLY A 149 -11.86 -6.31 4.51
C GLY A 149 -10.51 -6.74 3.92
N TYR A 150 -9.68 -5.83 3.42
CA TYR A 150 -8.39 -6.21 2.84
C TYR A 150 -7.30 -6.38 3.90
N THR A 151 -6.45 -7.38 3.70
CA THR A 151 -5.18 -7.55 4.43
C THR A 151 -4.09 -6.62 3.87
N VAL A 152 -2.94 -6.54 4.54
CA VAL A 152 -1.73 -5.96 3.94
C VAL A 152 -1.33 -6.69 2.66
N PHE A 153 -0.62 -5.99 1.77
CA PHE A 153 0.11 -6.63 0.69
C PHE A 153 1.40 -7.23 1.25
N TYR A 154 1.43 -8.55 1.37
CA TYR A 154 2.55 -9.31 1.90
C TYR A 154 3.54 -9.62 0.78
N ALA A 155 4.69 -8.97 0.84
CA ALA A 155 5.62 -8.81 -0.28
C ALA A 155 6.95 -9.53 -0.06
N SER A 156 7.46 -10.19 -1.11
CA SER A 156 8.71 -10.93 -1.17
C SER A 156 9.52 -10.55 -2.41
N LYS A 157 10.85 -10.73 -2.34
CA LYS A 157 11.77 -10.54 -3.46
C LYS A 157 11.64 -11.62 -4.53
N GLN A 158 11.05 -12.77 -4.20
CA GLN A 158 10.89 -13.91 -5.08
C GLN A 158 9.44 -14.44 -5.04
N PRO A 159 8.96 -15.14 -6.08
CA PRO A 159 7.68 -15.82 -6.02
C PRO A 159 7.60 -16.77 -4.80
N CYS A 160 6.52 -16.68 -4.03
CA CYS A 160 6.27 -17.49 -2.84
C CYS A 160 4.78 -17.82 -2.66
N ASN A 161 4.49 -18.86 -1.89
CA ASN A 161 3.13 -19.23 -1.52
C ASN A 161 2.72 -18.53 -0.22
N VAL A 162 1.93 -17.47 -0.33
CA VAL A 162 1.40 -16.76 0.83
C VAL A 162 0.24 -17.56 1.44
N LYS A 163 0.34 -17.87 2.73
CA LYS A 163 -0.70 -18.53 3.53
C LYS A 163 -1.41 -17.49 4.38
N LEU A 164 -2.73 -17.58 4.42
CA LEU A 164 -3.59 -16.78 5.30
C LEU A 164 -4.19 -17.69 6.37
N SER A 165 -4.08 -17.28 7.63
CA SER A 165 -4.81 -17.85 8.76
C SER A 165 -5.67 -16.76 9.40
N ILE A 166 -6.92 -17.08 9.70
CA ILE A 166 -7.88 -16.15 10.31
C ILE A 166 -8.05 -16.56 11.77
N ASP A 167 -7.89 -15.60 12.68
CA ASP A 167 -8.26 -15.80 14.07
C ASP A 167 -9.74 -15.46 14.27
N TRP A 168 -10.56 -16.51 14.23
CA TRP A 168 -12.00 -16.38 14.39
C TRP A 168 -12.43 -15.94 15.78
N SER A 169 -11.60 -16.17 16.81
CA SER A 169 -11.96 -15.85 18.19
C SER A 169 -12.11 -14.34 18.42
N GLY A 170 -11.19 -13.53 17.88
CA GLY A 170 -11.28 -12.07 17.94
C GLY A 170 -12.16 -11.43 16.85
N THR A 171 -12.46 -12.17 15.78
CA THR A 171 -13.22 -11.62 14.63
C THR A 171 -14.74 -11.58 14.91
N LEU A 172 -15.28 -12.56 15.63
CA LEU A 172 -16.71 -12.60 15.99
C LEU A 172 -17.10 -11.49 16.98
N ASP A 173 -16.22 -11.14 17.91
CA ASP A 173 -16.43 -10.06 18.89
C ASP A 173 -16.57 -8.66 18.25
N ASN A 174 -15.97 -8.46 17.07
CA ASN A 174 -16.03 -7.21 16.33
C ASN A 174 -17.23 -7.13 15.36
N LEU A 175 -17.84 -8.26 15.00
CA LEU A 175 -19.02 -8.32 14.13
C LEU A 175 -20.35 -8.19 14.90
N LEU A 176 -20.32 -8.42 16.22
CA LEU A 176 -21.51 -8.39 17.09
C LEU A 176 -21.62 -7.08 17.92
N LYS A 177 -20.79 -6.08 17.64
CA LYS A 177 -20.83 -4.73 18.23
C LYS A 177 -21.28 -3.71 17.20
#